data_AF-A0A258I3H2-F1
#
_entry.id   AF-A0A258I3H2-F1
#
_cell.length_a   1.000
_cell.length_b   1.000
_cell.length_c   1.000
_cell.angle_alpha   90.00
_cell.angle_beta   90.00
_cell.angle_gamma   90.00
#
_symmetry.space_group_name_H-M   'P 1'
#
loop_
_entity.id
_entity.type
_entity.pdbx_description
1 polymer ?
#
loop_
_entity_poly.entity_id
_entity_poly.type
_entity_poly.pdbx_seq_one_letter_code
_entity_poly.pdbx_strand_id
1 'polypeptide(L)'
;MLPALACICAVHRIPSAMVACPFPDSFPANPERLMELAVPSRRHFLTAIGNLASAGWIAMNWPKIAAATEHSGHDAAAPPNAIKTLSESEAATVDAIANLIVPGGTTPGARDARVIYFIDNALGSFFAAQLPSFREGLGEFTSSYSSSHGTETSFASAAETQQIAFLKEVEKTPFFLAVRRLTVLGLLALPKYGGNHDNLGWKLIGVEDNHAWEPPFGFYDQDYAGFEPYPGTKPYTA
;
A
#
# COMPACT_ATOMS: atom_id res chain seq x y z
N MET A 1 2.15 9.75 63.07
CA MET A 1 2.69 8.57 63.79
C MET A 1 2.55 7.35 62.87
N LEU A 2 3.66 6.65 62.61
CA LEU A 2 3.86 5.39 61.86
C LEU A 2 2.93 4.23 62.32
N PRO A 3 2.96 2.98 61.77
CA PRO A 3 3.65 2.35 60.60
C PRO A 3 2.65 1.51 59.73
N ALA A 4 2.94 0.69 58.69
CA ALA A 4 3.67 -0.59 58.72
C ALA A 4 3.63 -1.35 57.36
N LEU A 5 4.75 -2.06 57.09
CA LEU A 5 4.93 -3.41 56.52
C LEU A 5 4.03 -3.90 55.36
N ALA A 6 4.55 -4.23 54.18
CA ALA A 6 5.40 -5.38 53.80
C ALA A 6 4.60 -6.64 53.35
N CYS A 7 4.91 -7.05 52.11
CA CYS A 7 4.94 -8.40 51.56
C CYS A 7 3.65 -9.23 51.50
N ILE A 8 3.31 -9.77 50.31
CA ILE A 8 3.09 -11.21 50.08
C ILE A 8 2.87 -11.45 48.57
N CYS A 9 3.76 -12.24 47.97
CA CYS A 9 3.52 -12.96 46.72
C CYS A 9 2.36 -13.94 46.92
N ALA A 10 1.39 -13.96 46.00
CA ALA A 10 0.43 -15.06 45.94
C ALA A 10 0.15 -15.42 44.48
N VAL A 11 1.02 -16.27 43.93
CA VAL A 11 0.73 -17.19 42.83
C VAL A 11 -0.48 -18.03 43.25
N HIS A 12 -1.65 -17.79 42.65
CA HIS A 12 -2.81 -18.66 42.82
C HIS A 12 -2.93 -19.62 41.65
N ARG A 13 -2.52 -20.84 41.99
CA ARG A 13 -2.73 -22.15 41.37
C ARG A 13 -4.20 -22.34 40.96
N ILE A 14 -4.44 -22.67 39.69
CA ILE A 14 -5.75 -23.16 39.22
C ILE A 14 -5.84 -24.66 39.55
N PRO A 15 -6.91 -25.15 40.22
CA PRO A 15 -7.06 -26.58 40.49
C PRO A 15 -7.63 -27.31 39.28
N SER A 16 -6.98 -28.43 38.93
CA SER A 16 -7.57 -29.48 38.10
C SER A 16 -8.77 -30.10 38.82
N ALA A 17 -9.94 -30.08 38.19
CA ALA A 17 -11.05 -30.95 38.54
C ALA A 17 -11.67 -31.49 37.24
N MET A 18 -11.43 -32.79 37.01
CA MET A 18 -12.17 -33.63 36.09
C MET A 18 -13.67 -33.56 36.41
N VAL A 19 -14.48 -33.28 35.40
CA VAL A 19 -15.90 -33.62 35.39
C VAL A 19 -16.12 -34.55 34.21
N ALA A 20 -16.21 -35.84 34.52
CA ALA A 20 -16.71 -36.85 33.59
C ALA A 20 -18.24 -36.85 33.67
N CYS A 21 -18.91 -36.56 32.56
CA CYS A 21 -20.33 -36.86 32.39
C CYS A 21 -20.45 -38.17 31.58
N PRO A 22 -21.34 -39.10 31.97
CA PRO A 22 -21.53 -40.36 31.27
C PRO A 22 -22.41 -40.14 30.04
N PHE A 23 -21.93 -40.52 28.86
CA PHE A 23 -22.77 -40.60 27.66
C PHE A 23 -23.25 -42.04 27.47
N PRO A 24 -24.56 -42.26 27.25
CA PRO A 24 -25.09 -43.59 26.97
C PRO A 24 -24.69 -44.05 25.55
N ASP A 25 -24.36 -45.33 25.46
CA ASP A 25 -24.20 -46.05 24.20
C ASP A 25 -25.51 -46.01 23.40
N SER A 26 -25.36 -45.83 22.08
CA SER A 26 -26.32 -45.97 20.98
C SER A 26 -27.09 -44.73 20.48
N PHE A 27 -26.71 -44.28 19.28
CA PHE A 27 -27.63 -43.92 18.20
C PHE A 27 -26.98 -44.29 16.84
N PRO A 28 -27.65 -45.05 15.95
CA PRO A 28 -27.07 -45.42 14.66
C PRO A 28 -27.45 -44.45 13.53
N ALA A 29 -26.62 -44.53 12.48
CA ALA A 29 -26.85 -44.18 11.06
C ALA A 29 -26.39 -42.80 10.52
N ASN A 30 -25.21 -42.88 9.89
CA ASN A 30 -24.80 -42.30 8.60
C ASN A 30 -24.45 -40.78 8.47
N PRO A 31 -23.16 -40.41 8.37
CA PRO A 31 -22.71 -39.03 8.15
C PRO A 31 -22.51 -38.62 6.67
N GLU A 32 -23.12 -39.29 5.69
CA GLU A 32 -22.98 -38.96 4.25
C GLU A 32 -23.99 -37.91 3.73
N ARG A 33 -24.22 -36.79 4.44
CA ARG A 33 -24.96 -35.65 3.84
C ARG A 33 -24.81 -34.31 4.57
N LEU A 34 -23.61 -33.72 4.57
CA LEU A 34 -23.45 -32.27 4.77
C LEU A 34 -22.43 -31.71 3.76
N MET A 35 -22.93 -31.47 2.55
CA MET A 35 -22.45 -30.53 1.52
C MET A 35 -21.03 -29.98 1.70
N GLU A 36 -20.05 -30.81 1.39
CA GLU A 36 -18.68 -30.40 1.11
C GLU A 36 -18.66 -29.76 -0.29
N LEU A 37 -18.76 -28.44 -0.36
CA LEU A 37 -18.50 -27.72 -1.60
C LEU A 37 -16.99 -27.80 -1.86
N ALA A 38 -16.57 -28.79 -2.63
CA ALA A 38 -15.20 -28.95 -3.08
C ALA A 38 -14.71 -27.64 -3.71
N VAL A 39 -13.71 -27.00 -3.10
CA VAL A 39 -13.03 -25.84 -3.68
C VAL A 39 -12.33 -26.32 -4.95
N PRO A 40 -12.73 -25.88 -6.16
CA PRO A 40 -12.14 -26.40 -7.38
C PRO A 40 -10.67 -26.01 -7.46
N SER A 41 -9.82 -26.96 -7.84
CA SER A 41 -8.39 -26.68 -8.01
C SER A 41 -8.16 -25.68 -9.14
N ARG A 42 -7.05 -24.92 -9.08
CA ARG A 42 -6.64 -23.97 -10.15
C ARG A 42 -6.69 -24.61 -11.54
N ARG A 43 -6.31 -25.89 -11.63
CA ARG A 43 -6.36 -26.69 -12.86
C ARG A 43 -7.81 -26.92 -13.31
N HIS A 44 -8.70 -27.29 -12.40
CA HIS A 44 -10.13 -27.48 -12.70
C HIS A 44 -10.80 -26.18 -13.15
N PHE A 45 -10.44 -25.05 -12.54
CA PHE A 45 -10.92 -23.72 -12.95
C PHE A 45 -10.43 -23.38 -14.36
N LEU A 46 -9.14 -23.55 -14.67
CA LEU A 46 -8.61 -23.28 -16.02
C LEU A 46 -9.22 -24.21 -17.09
N THR A 47 -9.45 -25.48 -16.78
CA THR A 47 -10.15 -26.40 -17.69
C THR A 47 -11.62 -26.01 -17.87
N ALA A 48 -12.29 -25.56 -16.81
CA ALA A 48 -13.68 -25.12 -16.87
C ALA A 48 -13.85 -23.84 -17.70
N ILE A 49 -12.94 -22.87 -17.58
CA ILE A 49 -12.97 -21.66 -18.41
C ILE A 49 -12.53 -21.96 -19.85
N GLY A 50 -11.57 -22.87 -20.03
CA GLY A 50 -11.11 -23.32 -21.35
C GLY A 50 -12.23 -23.94 -22.21
N ASN A 51 -13.27 -24.49 -21.57
CA ASN A 51 -14.45 -25.03 -22.25
C ASN A 51 -15.54 -23.98 -22.54
N LEU A 52 -15.44 -22.76 -22.00
CA LEU A 52 -16.42 -21.68 -22.22
C LEU A 52 -16.15 -20.85 -23.48
N ALA A 53 -14.91 -20.84 -23.97
CA ALA A 53 -14.54 -20.19 -25.22
C ALA A 53 -14.16 -21.23 -26.27
N SER A 54 -14.85 -21.24 -27.41
CA SER A 54 -14.49 -22.13 -28.52
C SER A 54 -13.08 -21.79 -29.03
N ALA A 55 -12.31 -22.79 -29.47
CA ALA A 55 -10.97 -22.59 -30.03
C ALA A 55 -10.96 -21.54 -31.17
N GLY A 56 -12.07 -21.43 -31.91
CA GLY A 56 -12.25 -20.40 -32.93
C GLY A 56 -12.36 -18.98 -32.37
N TRP A 57 -13.05 -18.77 -31.24
CA TRP A 57 -13.14 -17.47 -30.60
C TRP A 57 -11.77 -17.03 -30.06
N ILE A 58 -11.02 -17.94 -29.45
CA ILE A 58 -9.66 -17.64 -28.95
C ILE A 58 -8.73 -17.32 -30.13
N ALA A 59 -8.72 -18.12 -31.19
CA ALA A 59 -7.87 -17.86 -32.36
C ALA A 59 -8.20 -16.52 -33.03
N MET A 60 -9.49 -16.16 -33.15
CA MET A 60 -9.92 -14.88 -33.72
C MET A 60 -9.59 -13.67 -32.83
N ASN A 61 -9.50 -13.87 -31.51
CA ASN A 61 -9.20 -12.80 -30.56
C ASN A 61 -7.76 -12.85 -30.02
N TRP A 62 -6.95 -13.82 -30.45
CA TRP A 62 -5.56 -14.01 -30.03
C TRP A 62 -4.72 -12.74 -30.21
N PRO A 63 -4.81 -11.99 -31.34
CA PRO A 63 -4.08 -10.74 -31.48
C PRO A 63 -4.49 -9.67 -30.46
N LYS A 64 -5.76 -9.63 -30.03
CA LYS A 64 -6.24 -8.68 -29.02
C LYS A 64 -5.85 -9.10 -27.61
N ILE A 65 -5.83 -10.40 -27.34
CA ILE A 65 -5.37 -10.96 -26.05
C ILE A 65 -3.86 -10.75 -25.92
N ALA A 66 -3.09 -11.00 -26.98
CA ALA A 66 -1.65 -10.73 -27.05
C ALA A 66 -1.34 -9.23 -26.94
N ALA A 67 -2.12 -8.37 -27.62
CA ALA A 67 -1.97 -6.92 -27.48
C ALA A 67 -2.36 -6.41 -26.08
N ALA A 68 -3.30 -7.06 -25.38
CA ALA A 68 -3.64 -6.73 -23.99
C ALA A 68 -2.51 -7.11 -23.01
N THR A 69 -1.73 -8.16 -23.32
CA THR A 69 -0.49 -8.47 -22.59
C THR A 69 0.64 -7.50 -22.94
N GLU A 70 0.72 -6.99 -24.17
CA GLU A 70 1.67 -5.92 -24.55
C GLU A 70 1.29 -4.56 -23.91
N HIS A 71 -0.01 -4.29 -23.71
CA HIS A 71 -0.50 -3.10 -23.00
C HIS A 71 -0.43 -3.21 -21.47
N SER A 72 -0.02 -4.37 -20.93
CA SER A 72 0.37 -4.49 -19.54
C SER A 72 1.76 -3.89 -19.40
N GLY A 73 1.84 -2.55 -19.46
CA GLY A 73 3.06 -1.75 -19.61
C GLY A 73 4.15 -2.11 -18.61
N HIS A 74 5.09 -2.93 -19.05
CA HIS A 74 6.42 -3.08 -18.47
C HIS A 74 7.46 -2.19 -19.15
N ASP A 75 7.09 -1.52 -20.25
CA ASP A 75 7.88 -0.42 -20.80
C ASP A 75 8.12 0.63 -19.71
N ALA A 76 9.39 0.98 -19.50
CA ALA A 76 9.82 1.99 -18.55
C ALA A 76 9.36 3.39 -19.03
N ALA A 77 8.05 3.64 -18.94
CA ALA A 77 7.50 4.97 -19.11
C ALA A 77 8.22 5.90 -18.12
N ALA A 78 8.71 7.03 -18.65
CA ALA A 78 9.38 8.02 -17.83
C ALA A 78 8.49 8.41 -16.64
N PRO A 79 9.07 8.62 -15.44
CA PRO A 79 8.30 9.05 -14.28
C PRO A 79 7.40 10.24 -14.59
N PRO A 80 6.15 10.27 -14.08
CA PRO A 80 5.28 11.43 -14.15
C PRO A 80 6.01 12.71 -13.70
N ASN A 81 5.94 13.75 -14.51
CA ASN A 81 6.59 15.04 -14.27
C ASN A 81 5.61 16.22 -14.24
N ALA A 82 4.31 15.97 -14.33
CA ALA A 82 3.24 16.95 -14.30
C ALA A 82 2.06 16.43 -13.49
N ILE A 83 1.40 17.33 -12.76
CA ILE A 83 0.15 17.08 -12.05
C ILE A 83 -1.00 17.14 -13.06
N LYS A 84 -1.84 16.10 -13.11
CA LYS A 84 -2.94 15.96 -14.07
C LYS A 84 -4.31 15.74 -13.42
N THR A 85 -4.33 15.18 -12.23
CA THR A 85 -5.56 14.71 -11.58
C THR A 85 -6.06 15.72 -10.56
N LEU A 86 -5.17 16.19 -9.68
CA LEU A 86 -5.42 17.20 -8.67
C LEU A 86 -5.31 18.60 -9.29
N SER A 87 -6.14 19.53 -8.83
CA SER A 87 -5.93 20.95 -9.10
C SER A 87 -4.69 21.47 -8.38
N GLU A 88 -4.18 22.63 -8.80
CA GLU A 88 -3.01 23.27 -8.19
C GLU A 88 -3.20 23.49 -6.67
N SER A 89 -4.37 23.96 -6.26
CA SER A 89 -4.69 24.20 -4.85
C SER A 89 -4.81 22.92 -4.01
N GLU A 90 -5.39 21.86 -4.60
CA GLU A 90 -5.48 20.53 -3.98
C GLU A 90 -4.07 19.96 -3.80
N ALA A 91 -3.26 20.00 -4.86
CA ALA A 91 -1.89 19.49 -4.84
C ALA A 91 -1.00 20.24 -3.85
N ALA A 92 -1.10 21.57 -3.78
CA ALA A 92 -0.34 22.38 -2.81
C ALA A 92 -0.68 22.01 -1.36
N THR A 93 -1.96 21.76 -1.06
CA THR A 93 -2.40 21.34 0.27
C THR A 93 -1.85 19.95 0.61
N VAL A 94 -1.98 18.99 -0.30
CA VAL A 94 -1.48 17.62 -0.10
C VAL A 94 0.04 17.59 0.00
N ASP A 95 0.76 18.38 -0.80
CA ASP A 95 2.21 18.52 -0.73
C ASP A 95 2.68 19.10 0.61
N ALA A 96 2.00 20.13 1.12
CA ALA A 96 2.30 20.69 2.44
C ALA A 96 2.13 19.65 3.55
N ILE A 97 1.05 18.85 3.51
CA ILE A 97 0.83 17.76 4.46
C ILE A 97 1.93 16.69 4.32
N ALA A 98 2.23 16.24 3.10
CA ALA A 98 3.25 15.22 2.84
C ALA A 98 4.64 15.65 3.33
N ASN A 99 5.00 16.93 3.14
CA ASN A 99 6.24 17.50 3.63
C ASN A 99 6.32 17.54 5.16
N LEU A 100 5.20 17.67 5.87
CA LEU A 100 5.19 17.58 7.33
C LEU A 100 5.23 16.14 7.86
N ILE A 101 4.83 15.16 7.04
CA ILE A 101 4.91 13.74 7.39
C ILE A 101 6.33 13.19 7.22
N VAL A 102 7.00 13.55 6.13
CA VAL A 102 8.42 13.25 5.90
C VAL A 102 9.13 14.54 5.50
N PRO A 103 9.60 15.33 6.49
CA PRO A 103 10.27 16.60 6.22
C PRO A 103 11.64 16.37 5.58
N GLY A 104 11.99 17.26 4.65
CA GLY A 104 13.35 17.36 4.13
C GLY A 104 14.27 18.10 5.10
N GLY A 105 15.56 18.18 4.74
CA GLY A 105 16.57 18.90 5.51
C GLY A 105 17.94 18.24 5.35
N THR A 106 18.49 17.74 6.47
CA THR A 106 19.75 16.97 6.46
C THR A 106 19.63 15.67 5.67
N THR A 107 18.42 15.12 5.58
CA THR A 107 18.08 13.98 4.75
C THR A 107 16.96 14.36 3.77
N PRO A 108 16.88 13.71 2.59
CA PRO A 108 15.78 13.92 1.65
C PRO A 108 14.40 13.70 2.30
N GLY A 109 13.43 14.53 1.92
CA GLY A 109 12.03 14.45 2.35
C GLY A 109 11.05 14.14 1.23
N ALA A 110 9.76 14.28 1.52
CA ALA A 110 8.68 14.02 0.57
C ALA A 110 8.77 14.89 -0.71
N ARG A 111 9.17 16.16 -0.55
CA ARG A 111 9.35 17.09 -1.68
C ARG A 111 10.53 16.71 -2.56
N ASP A 112 11.66 16.36 -1.96
CA ASP A 112 12.86 15.92 -2.68
C ASP A 112 12.59 14.65 -3.49
N ALA A 113 11.84 13.72 -2.88
CA ALA A 113 11.42 12.48 -3.51
C ALA A 113 10.23 12.64 -4.48
N ARG A 114 9.71 13.86 -4.69
CA ARG A 114 8.60 14.15 -5.62
C ARG A 114 7.31 13.38 -5.32
N VAL A 115 7.03 13.14 -4.04
CA VAL A 115 5.88 12.34 -3.58
C VAL A 115 4.55 12.84 -4.15
N ILE A 116 4.35 14.15 -4.30
CA ILE A 116 3.08 14.69 -4.83
C ILE A 116 2.75 14.17 -6.24
N TYR A 117 3.76 13.92 -7.08
CA TYR A 117 3.55 13.36 -8.42
C TYR A 117 3.13 11.89 -8.36
N PHE A 118 3.62 11.13 -7.38
CA PHE A 118 3.10 9.79 -7.11
C PHE A 118 1.63 9.84 -6.68
N ILE A 119 1.28 10.73 -5.76
CA ILE A 119 -0.09 10.84 -5.25
C ILE A 119 -1.06 11.20 -6.38
N ASP A 120 -0.72 12.19 -7.19
CA ASP A 120 -1.51 12.61 -8.34
C ASP A 120 -1.67 11.48 -9.38
N ASN A 121 -0.57 10.82 -9.74
CA ASN A 121 -0.58 9.71 -10.68
C ASN A 121 -1.38 8.52 -10.15
N ALA A 122 -1.22 8.18 -8.86
CA ALA A 122 -1.95 7.08 -8.23
C ALA A 122 -3.47 7.34 -8.26
N LEU A 123 -3.90 8.53 -7.84
CA LEU A 123 -5.31 8.93 -7.86
C LEU A 123 -5.87 9.07 -9.29
N GLY A 124 -5.01 9.34 -10.28
CA GLY A 124 -5.39 9.36 -11.70
C GLY A 124 -5.41 8.00 -12.38
N SER A 125 -4.90 6.95 -11.73
CA SER A 125 -4.71 5.63 -12.35
C SER A 125 -5.13 4.48 -11.40
N PHE A 126 -4.17 3.79 -10.78
CA PHE A 126 -4.40 2.55 -10.03
C PHE A 126 -5.17 2.75 -8.71
N PHE A 127 -5.35 3.98 -8.24
CA PHE A 127 -6.26 4.34 -7.15
C PHE A 127 -7.40 5.28 -7.58
N ALA A 128 -7.76 5.32 -8.87
CA ALA A 128 -8.84 6.18 -9.37
C ALA A 128 -10.19 5.97 -8.66
N ALA A 129 -10.50 4.75 -8.21
CA ALA A 129 -11.71 4.47 -7.43
C ALA A 129 -11.77 5.19 -6.08
N GLN A 130 -10.63 5.63 -5.52
CA GLN A 130 -10.52 6.35 -4.25
C GLN A 130 -10.54 7.87 -4.44
N LEU A 131 -10.41 8.39 -5.66
CA LEU A 131 -10.36 9.82 -5.91
C LEU A 131 -11.60 10.58 -5.39
N PRO A 132 -12.85 10.09 -5.54
CA PRO A 132 -14.02 10.80 -5.03
C PRO A 132 -13.99 11.00 -3.51
N SER A 133 -13.73 9.93 -2.74
CA SER A 133 -13.65 10.00 -1.28
C SER A 133 -12.43 10.78 -0.80
N PHE A 134 -11.32 10.72 -1.54
CA PHE A 134 -10.13 11.53 -1.26
C PHE A 134 -10.43 13.04 -1.39
N ARG A 135 -11.14 13.44 -2.45
CA ARG A 135 -11.56 14.84 -2.66
C ARG A 135 -12.56 15.32 -1.63
N GLU A 136 -13.51 14.47 -1.25
CA GLU A 136 -14.45 14.76 -0.18
C GLU A 136 -13.69 15.05 1.13
N GLY A 137 -12.79 14.16 1.55
CA GLY A 137 -11.96 14.37 2.74
C GLY A 137 -11.05 15.60 2.66
N LEU A 138 -10.54 15.94 1.47
CA LEU A 138 -9.77 17.17 1.24
C LEU A 138 -10.65 18.43 1.37
N GLY A 139 -11.89 18.37 0.88
CA GLY A 139 -12.89 19.43 1.04
C GLY A 139 -13.26 19.66 2.52
N GLU A 140 -13.46 18.58 3.26
CA GLU A 140 -13.72 18.64 4.71
C GLU A 140 -12.52 19.21 5.47
N PHE A 141 -11.31 18.76 5.15
CA PHE A 141 -10.06 19.25 5.73
C PHE A 141 -9.88 20.76 5.52
N THR A 142 -10.04 21.23 4.29
CA THR A 142 -9.88 22.66 3.94
C THR A 142 -10.97 23.52 4.57
N SER A 143 -12.20 23.03 4.66
CA SER A 143 -13.32 23.70 5.33
C SER A 143 -13.12 23.79 6.84
N SER A 144 -12.65 22.71 7.47
CA SER A 144 -12.34 22.67 8.91
C SER A 144 -11.19 23.62 9.26
N TYR A 145 -10.15 23.65 8.43
CA TYR A 145 -9.03 24.59 8.58
C TYR A 145 -9.50 26.04 8.51
N SER A 146 -10.29 26.37 7.48
CA SER A 146 -10.79 27.73 7.25
C SER A 146 -11.76 28.19 8.35
N SER A 147 -12.51 27.25 8.93
CA SER A 147 -13.41 27.53 10.06
C SER A 147 -12.65 27.89 11.34
N SER A 148 -11.43 27.35 11.52
CA SER A 148 -10.61 27.55 12.71
C SER A 148 -9.64 28.74 12.58
N HIS A 149 -9.25 29.09 11.34
CA HIS A 149 -8.20 30.08 11.07
C HIS A 149 -8.60 31.21 10.11
N GLY A 150 -9.86 31.23 9.65
CA GLY A 150 -10.36 32.17 8.64
C GLY A 150 -10.08 31.73 7.20
N THR A 151 -10.66 32.43 6.23
CA THR A 151 -10.59 32.09 4.80
C THR A 151 -9.49 32.85 4.03
N GLU A 152 -8.76 33.74 4.70
CA GLU A 152 -7.76 34.60 4.04
C GLU A 152 -6.50 33.84 3.63
N THR A 153 -6.09 32.85 4.42
CA THR A 153 -4.87 32.06 4.18
C THR A 153 -5.24 30.58 4.06
N SER A 154 -4.86 29.94 2.97
CA SER A 154 -5.01 28.49 2.81
C SER A 154 -4.06 27.72 3.74
N PHE A 155 -4.36 26.46 4.04
CA PHE A 155 -3.46 25.61 4.82
C PHE A 155 -2.04 25.59 4.24
N ALA A 156 -1.91 25.41 2.92
CA ALA A 156 -0.62 25.32 2.23
C ALA A 156 0.25 26.58 2.37
N SER A 157 -0.35 27.76 2.50
CA SER A 157 0.34 29.05 2.61
C SER A 157 0.52 29.54 4.04
N ALA A 158 0.00 28.80 5.03
CA ALA A 158 0.11 29.17 6.43
C ALA A 158 1.52 28.94 6.99
N ALA A 159 1.83 29.58 8.11
CA ALA A 159 3.07 29.32 8.84
C ALA A 159 3.15 27.85 9.25
N GLU A 160 4.35 27.26 9.16
CA GLU A 160 4.55 25.83 9.43
C GLU A 160 4.10 25.43 10.85
N THR A 161 4.32 26.30 11.84
CA THR A 161 3.86 26.09 13.21
C THR A 161 2.33 25.97 13.31
N GLN A 162 1.60 26.73 12.51
CA GLN A 162 0.13 26.66 12.42
C GLN A 162 -0.32 25.41 11.67
N GLN A 163 0.37 25.04 10.58
CA GLN A 163 0.10 23.78 9.87
C GLN A 163 0.25 22.58 10.79
N ILE A 164 1.36 22.51 11.54
CA ILE A 164 1.64 21.43 12.51
C ILE A 164 0.59 21.40 13.63
N ALA A 165 0.23 22.57 14.17
CA ALA A 165 -0.79 22.66 15.22
C ALA A 165 -2.13 22.07 14.75
N PHE A 166 -2.59 22.48 13.56
CA PHE A 166 -3.83 21.96 12.99
C PHE A 166 -3.73 20.47 12.66
N LEU A 167 -2.61 20.00 12.09
CA LEU A 167 -2.44 18.59 11.76
C LEU A 167 -2.55 17.67 12.98
N LYS A 168 -2.08 18.11 14.16
CA LYS A 168 -2.23 17.35 15.41
C LYS A 168 -3.69 17.15 15.82
N GLU A 169 -4.59 18.05 15.42
CA GLU A 169 -6.03 17.93 15.72
C GLU A 169 -6.71 16.93 14.78
N VAL A 170 -6.24 16.84 13.52
CA VAL A 170 -6.88 16.05 12.46
C VAL A 170 -6.11 14.79 12.07
N GLU A 171 -5.01 14.44 12.75
CA GLU A 171 -4.13 13.30 12.40
C GLU A 171 -4.82 11.92 12.45
N LYS A 172 -5.97 11.82 13.10
CA LYS A 172 -6.77 10.58 13.18
C LYS A 172 -7.87 10.49 12.13
N THR A 173 -8.05 11.54 11.33
CA THR A 173 -9.07 11.55 10.28
C THR A 173 -8.73 10.57 9.16
N PRO A 174 -9.74 9.96 8.50
CA PRO A 174 -9.49 9.09 7.35
C PRO A 174 -8.67 9.77 6.24
N PHE A 175 -8.92 11.05 5.98
CA PHE A 175 -8.18 11.84 5.00
C PHE A 175 -6.69 11.94 5.33
N PHE A 176 -6.34 12.35 6.56
CA PHE A 176 -4.92 12.43 6.95
C PHE A 176 -4.23 11.07 6.87
N LEU A 177 -4.89 10.01 7.32
CA LEU A 177 -4.35 8.65 7.25
C LEU A 177 -4.14 8.19 5.79
N ALA A 178 -5.02 8.59 4.87
CA ALA A 178 -4.86 8.33 3.44
C ALA A 178 -3.65 9.07 2.88
N VAL A 179 -3.50 10.38 3.16
CA VAL A 179 -2.32 11.16 2.73
C VAL A 179 -1.04 10.57 3.30
N ARG A 180 -1.02 10.19 4.58
CA ARG A 180 0.13 9.53 5.21
C ARG A 180 0.50 8.22 4.52
N ARG A 181 -0.49 7.36 4.26
CA ARG A 181 -0.27 6.10 3.53
C ARG A 181 0.31 6.36 2.15
N LEU A 182 -0.27 7.27 1.39
CA LEU A 182 0.20 7.60 0.04
C LEU A 182 1.57 8.29 0.04
N THR A 183 1.90 9.04 1.09
CA THR A 183 3.22 9.65 1.27
C THR A 183 4.30 8.59 1.43
N VAL A 184 4.08 7.61 2.33
CA VAL A 184 5.02 6.50 2.54
C VAL A 184 5.15 5.65 1.28
N LEU A 185 4.04 5.35 0.60
CA LEU A 185 4.06 4.63 -0.67
C LEU A 185 4.82 5.41 -1.74
N GLY A 186 4.57 6.72 -1.88
CA GLY A 186 5.26 7.55 -2.84
C GLY A 186 6.74 7.70 -2.54
N LEU A 187 7.15 7.65 -1.28
CA LEU A 187 8.56 7.68 -0.90
C LEU A 187 9.28 6.38 -1.25
N LEU A 188 8.61 5.23 -1.15
CA LEU A 188 9.26 3.91 -1.23
C LEU A 188 8.94 3.09 -2.48
N ALA A 189 7.94 3.48 -3.27
CA ALA A 189 7.62 2.83 -4.54
C ALA A 189 8.72 3.07 -5.59
N LEU A 190 8.64 2.35 -6.71
CA LEU A 190 9.56 2.58 -7.83
C LEU A 190 9.44 4.02 -8.38
N PRO A 191 10.56 4.66 -8.79
CA PRO A 191 10.52 6.03 -9.31
C PRO A 191 9.57 6.23 -10.50
N LYS A 192 9.37 5.18 -11.31
CA LYS A 192 8.46 5.21 -12.47
C LYS A 192 7.02 5.60 -12.14
N TYR A 193 6.60 5.47 -10.88
CA TYR A 193 5.26 5.86 -10.45
C TYR A 193 5.14 7.35 -10.07
N GLY A 194 6.25 8.11 -10.07
CA GLY A 194 6.31 9.56 -9.91
C GLY A 194 6.99 10.03 -8.62
N GLY A 195 7.02 9.17 -7.60
CA GLY A 195 7.68 9.42 -6.32
C GLY A 195 9.08 8.82 -6.27
N ASN A 196 9.64 8.65 -5.08
CA ASN A 196 10.96 8.08 -4.84
C ASN A 196 12.03 8.55 -5.85
N HIS A 197 11.99 9.83 -6.22
CA HIS A 197 12.85 10.37 -7.26
C HIS A 197 14.32 10.03 -6.97
N ASP A 198 15.09 9.62 -7.98
CA ASP A 198 16.48 9.16 -7.85
C ASP A 198 16.73 8.11 -6.75
N ASN A 199 15.72 7.29 -6.46
CA ASN A 199 15.72 6.28 -5.40
C ASN A 199 16.04 6.87 -4.01
N LEU A 200 15.70 8.14 -3.76
CA LEU A 200 16.01 8.83 -2.50
C LEU A 200 15.39 8.14 -1.29
N GLY A 201 14.15 7.64 -1.40
CA GLY A 201 13.50 6.90 -0.34
C GLY A 201 14.20 5.60 0.01
N TRP A 202 14.76 4.90 -0.98
CA TRP A 202 15.56 3.69 -0.74
C TRP A 202 16.89 3.99 -0.07
N LYS A 203 17.57 5.06 -0.52
CA LYS A 203 18.79 5.57 0.13
C LYS A 203 18.54 5.93 1.60
N LEU A 204 17.39 6.54 1.91
CA LEU A 204 17.00 6.90 3.29
C LEU A 204 16.90 5.68 4.20
N ILE A 205 16.38 4.56 3.70
CA ILE A 205 16.19 3.34 4.49
C ILE A 205 17.33 2.31 4.33
N GLY A 206 18.38 2.65 3.58
CA GLY A 206 19.52 1.77 3.33
C GLY A 206 19.19 0.58 2.43
N VAL A 207 18.18 0.69 1.58
CA VAL A 207 17.87 -0.34 0.56
C VAL A 207 18.74 -0.09 -0.66
N GLU A 208 19.55 -1.08 -1.01
CA GLU A 208 20.28 -1.11 -2.26
C GLU A 208 19.42 -1.78 -3.33
N ASP A 209 19.42 -1.19 -4.52
CA ASP A 209 18.72 -1.71 -5.69
C ASP A 209 19.51 -2.85 -6.37
N ASN A 210 19.82 -3.89 -5.58
CA ASN A 210 20.54 -5.06 -6.05
C ASN A 210 19.51 -6.12 -6.43
N HIS A 211 18.95 -6.00 -7.64
CA HIS A 211 18.01 -6.97 -8.20
C HIS A 211 18.63 -8.34 -8.56
N ALA A 212 19.89 -8.58 -8.16
CA ALA A 212 20.59 -9.85 -8.27
C ALA A 212 21.23 -10.17 -6.91
N TRP A 213 20.95 -11.36 -6.39
CA TRP A 213 21.54 -11.85 -5.14
C TRP A 213 22.60 -12.90 -5.47
N GLU A 214 23.70 -12.91 -4.72
CA GLU A 214 24.69 -13.99 -4.82
C GLU A 214 24.11 -15.31 -4.25
N PRO A 215 24.50 -16.47 -4.82
CA PRO A 215 24.11 -17.77 -4.26
C PRO A 215 24.35 -17.84 -2.74
N PRO A 216 23.39 -18.37 -1.96
CA PRO A 216 22.29 -19.25 -2.37
C PRO A 216 20.99 -18.55 -2.79
N PHE A 217 20.91 -17.22 -2.72
CA PHE A 217 19.77 -16.46 -3.26
C PHE A 217 20.08 -16.07 -4.72
N GLY A 218 19.08 -15.99 -5.61
CA GLY A 218 19.29 -15.64 -7.04
C GLY A 218 19.87 -16.75 -7.95
N PHE A 219 20.48 -17.81 -7.41
CA PHE A 219 20.97 -18.97 -8.20
C PHE A 219 19.89 -19.61 -9.08
N TYR A 220 18.62 -19.58 -8.64
CA TYR A 220 17.49 -20.15 -9.37
C TYR A 220 16.95 -19.23 -10.48
N ASP A 221 17.34 -17.94 -10.49
CA ASP A 221 16.84 -16.94 -11.43
C ASP A 221 17.90 -16.55 -12.50
N GLN A 222 19.15 -17.05 -12.38
CA GLN A 222 20.27 -16.71 -13.26
C GLN A 222 20.02 -17.01 -14.75
N ASP A 223 19.19 -18.02 -15.03
CA ASP A 223 18.81 -18.47 -16.37
C ASP A 223 17.33 -18.20 -16.68
N TYR A 224 16.65 -17.37 -15.87
CA TYR A 224 15.25 -17.05 -16.11
C TYR A 224 15.12 -16.18 -17.36
N ALA A 225 14.72 -16.81 -18.46
CA ALA A 225 14.64 -16.18 -19.79
C ALA A 225 13.74 -14.93 -19.86
N GLY A 226 12.89 -14.70 -18.85
CA GLY A 226 12.03 -13.51 -18.76
C GLY A 226 12.57 -12.40 -17.85
N PHE A 227 13.82 -12.48 -17.38
CA PHE A 227 14.41 -11.43 -16.56
C PHE A 227 14.93 -10.28 -17.44
N GLU A 228 14.28 -9.13 -17.37
CA GLU A 228 14.77 -7.89 -17.97
C GLU A 228 15.16 -6.91 -16.85
N PRO A 229 16.46 -6.57 -16.69
CA PRO A 229 16.88 -5.59 -15.70
C PRO A 229 16.34 -4.20 -16.07
N TYR A 230 15.87 -3.44 -15.08
CA TYR A 230 15.35 -2.10 -15.33
C TYR A 230 16.45 -1.15 -15.82
N PRO A 231 16.13 -0.18 -16.71
CA PRO A 231 17.08 0.84 -17.13
C PRO A 231 17.69 1.59 -15.93
N GLY A 232 19.03 1.61 -15.83
CA GLY A 232 19.76 2.25 -14.74
C GLY A 232 20.15 1.33 -13.58
N THR A 233 19.73 0.07 -13.60
CA THR A 233 20.20 -0.94 -12.64
C THR A 233 21.57 -1.48 -13.07
N LYS A 234 22.45 -1.75 -12.10
CA LYS A 234 23.73 -2.44 -12.37
C LYS A 234 23.50 -3.93 -12.13
N PRO A 235 23.33 -4.75 -13.18
CA PRO A 235 23.34 -6.19 -13.00
C PRO A 235 24.72 -6.58 -12.45
N TYR A 236 24.74 -7.32 -11.34
CA TYR A 236 25.98 -7.84 -10.77
C TYR A 236 26.42 -9.03 -11.64
N THR A 237 27.35 -8.79 -12.56
CA THR A 237 28.07 -9.86 -13.26
C THR A 237 29.20 -10.30 -12.36
N ALA A 238 29.08 -11.49 -11.75
CA ALA A 238 30.20 -12.16 -11.09
C ALA A 238 31.35 -12.42 -12.08
#